data_AF-M5AWY5-F1
#
_entry.id   AF-M5AWY5-F1
#
_cell.length_a   1.000
_cell.length_b   1.000
_cell.length_c   1.000
_cell.angle_alpha   90.00
_cell.angle_beta   90.00
_cell.angle_gamma   90.00
#
_symmetry.space_group_name_H-M   'P 1'
#
loop_
_entity.id
_entity.type
_entity.pdbx_description
1 polymer ?
#
loop_
_entity_poly.entity_id
_entity_poly.type
_entity_poly.pdbx_seq_one_letter_code
_entity_poly.pdbx_strand_id
1 'polypeptide(L)'
;IYGSLELNDEWSIAAQYFLEWRPNRFPEGGTYLAPADVLFEGPDNADNMLAPGWLVSAGNSKDPKDINDNFGIRLDWSPAWANGDRIGFYYRRFDEPEPVATLDAAAGAINLRYAPKATMYAMSYETAIGSNSLGFEVNYRKNTALNGAFNERIARGDVVNVLANSLISMPANALWDAATFLGEVSYTHLAKVRDKDLYNGVGYASCNGGRKAGCGTDDAVAIAFLFEPSWLHVFPSVDLSLPISFQHGVSGNPAYAAGGFYAEDSIIASIGIKAAYAQKHYFTLQYQDYHWNPTGRVVGAAPGGDMYAGGNGPFSLNDKGWVSLSYNTSF
;
A
#
# COMPACT_ATOMS: atom_id res chain seq x y z
N ILE A 1 8.77 -6.70 -21.80
CA ILE A 1 8.99 -8.03 -22.41
C ILE A 1 8.87 -9.08 -21.32
N TYR A 2 8.14 -10.16 -21.55
CA TYR A 2 7.98 -11.28 -20.62
C TYR A 2 8.17 -12.59 -21.38
N GLY A 3 8.77 -13.58 -20.73
CA GLY A 3 8.87 -14.95 -21.23
C GLY A 3 8.90 -15.95 -20.09
N SER A 4 8.38 -17.15 -20.34
CA SER A 4 8.38 -18.26 -19.39
C SER A 4 8.67 -19.58 -20.09
N LEU A 5 9.27 -20.51 -19.35
CA LEU A 5 9.64 -21.84 -19.81
C LEU A 5 9.39 -22.85 -18.69
N GLU A 6 8.64 -23.90 -19.00
CA GLU A 6 8.57 -25.11 -18.18
C GLU A 6 9.85 -25.91 -18.41
N LEU A 7 10.60 -26.16 -17.34
CA LEU A 7 11.85 -26.92 -17.39
C LEU A 7 11.56 -28.43 -17.30
N ASN A 8 10.54 -28.79 -16.52
CA ASN A 8 9.97 -30.13 -16.37
C ASN A 8 8.61 -30.02 -15.64
N ASP A 9 8.03 -31.16 -15.24
CA ASP A 9 6.73 -31.23 -14.58
C ASP A 9 6.66 -30.52 -13.22
N GLU A 10 7.79 -30.26 -12.56
CA GLU A 10 7.84 -29.59 -11.25
C GLU A 10 8.38 -28.16 -11.30
N TRP A 11 9.21 -27.83 -12.29
CA TRP A 11 9.95 -26.57 -12.32
C TRP A 11 9.60 -25.72 -13.53
N SER A 12 9.37 -24.43 -13.31
CA SER A 12 9.27 -23.44 -14.38
C SER A 12 10.05 -22.18 -14.04
N ILE A 13 10.55 -21.50 -15.07
CA ILE A 13 11.27 -20.23 -14.94
C ILE A 13 10.56 -19.17 -15.77
N ALA A 14 10.47 -17.95 -15.25
CA ALA A 14 9.98 -16.80 -15.96
C ALA A 14 10.92 -15.61 -15.79
N ALA A 15 10.97 -14.75 -16.80
CA ALA A 15 11.73 -13.52 -16.77
C ALA A 15 10.95 -12.38 -17.40
N GLN A 16 11.13 -11.18 -16.86
CA GLN A 16 10.52 -9.96 -17.35
C GLN A 16 11.55 -8.84 -17.41
N TYR A 17 11.54 -8.06 -18.49
CA TYR A 17 12.32 -6.83 -18.64
C TYR A 17 11.37 -5.67 -18.97
N PHE A 18 11.52 -4.54 -18.29
CA PHE A 18 10.68 -3.36 -18.44
C PHE A 18 11.35 -2.38 -19.43
N LEU A 19 10.59 -1.99 -20.45
CA LEU A 19 11.02 -1.02 -21.47
C LEU A 19 10.50 0.40 -21.20
N GLU A 20 9.63 0.53 -20.21
CA GLU A 20 9.02 1.78 -19.79
C GLU A 20 8.91 1.76 -18.27
N TRP A 21 9.08 2.92 -17.66
CA TRP A 21 8.85 3.13 -16.24
C TRP A 21 7.72 4.14 -16.09
N ARG A 22 6.82 3.90 -15.13
CA ARG A 22 5.79 4.87 -14.75
C ARG A 22 5.64 4.89 -13.23
N PRO A 23 5.39 6.08 -12.65
CA PRO A 23 5.15 6.18 -11.22
C PRO A 23 3.79 5.57 -10.84
N ASN A 24 3.66 5.24 -9.56
CA ASN A 24 2.36 4.98 -8.95
C ASN A 24 1.49 6.24 -9.06
N ARG A 25 0.19 6.05 -9.32
CA ARG A 25 -0.77 7.14 -9.38
C ARG A 25 -1.40 7.35 -8.02
N PHE A 26 -1.37 8.59 -7.55
CA PHE A 26 -2.02 9.03 -6.32
C PHE A 26 -3.16 10.00 -6.65
N PRO A 27 -4.11 10.20 -5.73
CA PRO A 27 -5.07 11.29 -5.88
C PRO A 27 -4.34 12.62 -6.06
N GLU A 28 -4.63 13.29 -7.17
CA GLU A 28 -3.99 14.54 -7.55
C GLU A 28 -4.30 15.65 -6.54
N GLY A 29 -3.41 16.65 -6.44
CA GLY A 29 -3.61 17.82 -5.59
C GLY A 29 -4.98 18.49 -5.80
N GLY A 30 -5.63 18.90 -4.72
CA GLY A 30 -6.97 19.51 -4.76
C GLY A 30 -8.14 18.53 -4.95
N THR A 31 -7.89 17.22 -5.05
CA THR A 31 -8.96 16.20 -5.06
C THR A 31 -9.36 15.76 -3.65
N TYR A 32 -10.53 15.13 -3.52
CA TYR A 32 -11.08 14.74 -2.20
C TYR A 32 -10.11 13.90 -1.35
N LEU A 33 -9.36 12.96 -1.96
CA LEU A 33 -8.42 12.08 -1.27
C LEU A 33 -6.96 12.50 -1.39
N ALA A 34 -6.68 13.72 -1.88
CA ALA A 34 -5.31 14.22 -2.04
C ALA A 34 -4.56 14.22 -0.69
N PRO A 35 -3.32 13.71 -0.64
CA PRO A 35 -2.53 13.72 0.59
C PRO A 35 -2.02 15.14 0.95
N ALA A 36 -1.75 15.97 -0.06
CA ALA A 36 -1.48 17.40 0.08
C ALA A 36 -1.72 18.09 -1.27
N ASP A 37 -2.20 19.34 -1.23
CA ASP A 37 -2.65 20.05 -2.44
C ASP A 37 -1.52 20.37 -3.44
N VAL A 38 -0.30 20.63 -2.97
CA VAL A 38 0.85 21.00 -3.84
C VAL A 38 1.62 19.80 -4.41
N LEU A 39 1.23 18.58 -4.06
CA LEU A 39 1.85 17.38 -4.60
C LEU A 39 1.18 16.97 -5.92
N PHE A 40 1.94 16.25 -6.74
CA PHE A 40 1.50 15.74 -8.05
C PHE A 40 1.10 16.87 -9.01
N GLU A 41 0.05 16.71 -9.82
CA GLU A 41 -0.46 17.75 -10.74
C GLU A 41 -1.29 18.83 -10.01
N GLY A 42 -0.94 19.12 -8.75
CA GLY A 42 -1.58 20.13 -7.91
C GLY A 42 -1.26 21.57 -8.32
N PRO A 43 -1.92 22.59 -7.72
CA PRO A 43 -1.64 24.00 -7.96
C PRO A 43 -0.16 24.36 -7.94
N ASP A 44 0.23 25.26 -8.84
CA ASP A 44 1.62 25.69 -9.05
C ASP A 44 2.31 26.24 -7.80
N ASN A 45 1.55 26.68 -6.78
CA ASN A 45 2.09 27.27 -5.55
C ASN A 45 1.26 26.92 -4.30
N ALA A 46 1.94 26.62 -3.20
CA ALA A 46 1.41 26.65 -1.84
C ALA A 46 2.02 27.81 -1.05
N ASP A 47 1.20 28.80 -0.73
CA ASP A 47 1.59 29.91 0.12
C ASP A 47 1.62 29.47 1.60
N ASN A 48 2.60 29.97 2.35
CA ASN A 48 2.79 29.73 3.78
C ASN A 48 3.08 28.27 4.21
N MET A 49 3.43 27.38 3.27
CA MET A 49 3.61 25.94 3.59
C MET A 49 4.81 25.66 4.51
N LEU A 50 5.90 26.42 4.36
CA LEU A 50 7.10 26.27 5.20
C LEU A 50 7.20 27.33 6.30
N ALA A 51 6.81 28.57 5.96
CA ALA A 51 6.79 29.70 6.87
C ALA A 51 5.85 30.78 6.33
N PRO A 52 5.27 31.64 7.19
CA PRO A 52 4.48 32.78 6.74
C PRO A 52 5.25 33.65 5.73
N GLY A 53 4.65 33.91 4.56
CA GLY A 53 5.22 34.69 3.46
C GLY A 53 6.22 33.92 2.57
N TRP A 54 6.43 32.63 2.80
CA TRP A 54 7.23 31.78 1.92
C TRP A 54 6.33 31.03 0.94
N LEU A 55 6.44 31.41 -0.33
CA LEU A 55 5.86 30.68 -1.45
C LEU A 55 6.71 29.44 -1.72
N VAL A 56 6.06 28.28 -1.79
CA VAL A 56 6.66 27.05 -2.29
C VAL A 56 5.91 26.61 -3.53
N SER A 57 6.61 26.42 -4.64
CA SER A 57 5.99 25.97 -5.89
C SER A 57 5.89 24.44 -5.97
N ALA A 58 4.94 23.96 -6.77
CA ALA A 58 5.06 22.63 -7.32
C ALA A 58 6.36 22.57 -8.15
N GLY A 59 7.22 21.62 -7.84
CA GLY A 59 8.48 21.39 -8.53
C GLY A 59 8.32 20.39 -9.66
N ASN A 60 9.38 19.65 -9.96
CA ASN A 60 9.36 18.66 -11.03
C ASN A 60 9.33 17.24 -10.48
N SER A 61 8.69 16.32 -11.21
CA SER A 61 8.94 14.90 -11.04
C SER A 61 10.34 14.55 -11.57
N LYS A 62 11.16 13.90 -10.75
CA LYS A 62 12.52 13.46 -11.09
C LYS A 62 12.50 11.97 -11.44
N ASP A 63 11.87 11.68 -12.56
CA ASP A 63 11.62 10.32 -13.01
C ASP A 63 12.91 9.59 -13.41
N PRO A 64 13.03 8.29 -13.11
CA PRO A 64 13.99 7.42 -13.78
C PRO A 64 13.77 7.42 -15.30
N LYS A 65 14.81 7.03 -16.05
CA LYS A 65 14.67 6.80 -17.50
C LYS A 65 13.75 5.61 -17.76
N ASP A 66 12.97 5.65 -18.84
CA ASP A 66 12.08 4.57 -19.26
C ASP A 66 12.79 3.20 -19.31
N ILE A 67 13.92 3.15 -20.03
CA ILE A 67 14.79 1.98 -20.08
C ILE A 67 15.93 2.20 -19.09
N ASN A 68 15.83 1.52 -17.96
CA ASN A 68 16.82 1.60 -16.89
C ASN A 68 17.04 0.24 -16.22
N ASP A 69 17.23 -0.82 -17.01
CA ASP A 69 17.57 -2.17 -16.52
C ASP A 69 16.69 -2.68 -15.37
N ASN A 70 15.40 -2.38 -15.48
CA ASN A 70 14.40 -2.89 -14.58
C ASN A 70 13.99 -4.27 -15.08
N PHE A 71 14.20 -5.30 -14.26
CA PHE A 71 13.92 -6.69 -14.64
C PHE A 71 13.61 -7.56 -13.43
N GLY A 72 13.00 -8.71 -13.71
CA GLY A 72 12.69 -9.73 -12.73
C GLY A 72 12.88 -11.13 -13.28
N ILE A 73 13.26 -12.05 -12.41
CA ILE A 73 13.32 -13.49 -12.67
C ILE A 73 12.53 -14.19 -11.57
N ARG A 74 11.74 -15.18 -11.95
CA ARG A 74 10.99 -16.05 -11.07
C ARG A 74 11.31 -17.50 -11.39
N LEU A 75 11.51 -18.30 -10.35
CA LEU A 75 11.61 -19.75 -10.43
C LEU A 75 10.48 -20.35 -9.59
N ASP A 76 9.59 -21.10 -10.21
CA ASP A 76 8.47 -21.77 -9.56
C ASP A 76 8.78 -23.27 -9.42
N TRP A 77 8.49 -23.82 -8.24
CA TRP A 77 8.63 -25.23 -7.91
C TRP A 77 7.31 -25.78 -7.37
N SER A 78 6.78 -26.80 -8.02
CA SER A 78 5.59 -27.55 -7.62
C SER A 78 5.95 -29.03 -7.45
N PRO A 79 6.57 -29.42 -6.33
CA PRO A 79 7.06 -30.77 -6.15
C PRO A 79 5.93 -31.80 -6.15
N ALA A 80 6.13 -32.94 -6.82
CA ALA A 80 5.13 -33.99 -6.92
C ALA A 80 4.72 -34.54 -5.54
N TRP A 81 5.65 -34.58 -4.58
CA TRP A 81 5.39 -35.03 -3.21
C TRP A 81 4.48 -34.09 -2.42
N ALA A 82 4.38 -32.82 -2.81
CA ALA A 82 3.59 -31.81 -2.11
C ALA A 82 2.18 -31.63 -2.70
N ASN A 83 1.81 -32.47 -3.67
CA ASN A 83 0.44 -32.66 -4.15
C ASN A 83 -0.38 -31.37 -4.35
N GLY A 84 0.19 -30.40 -5.07
CA GLY A 84 -0.47 -29.15 -5.44
C GLY A 84 0.11 -27.89 -4.79
N ASP A 85 0.96 -28.02 -3.77
CA ASP A 85 1.69 -26.89 -3.20
C ASP A 85 2.64 -26.25 -4.21
N ARG A 86 2.86 -24.94 -4.05
CA ARG A 86 3.73 -24.15 -4.93
C ARG A 86 4.70 -23.32 -4.11
N ILE A 87 5.96 -23.33 -4.51
CA ILE A 87 7.03 -22.50 -3.95
C ILE A 87 7.58 -21.62 -5.07
N GLY A 88 7.60 -20.31 -4.86
CA GLY A 88 8.18 -19.35 -5.80
C GLY A 88 9.44 -18.73 -5.23
N PHE A 89 10.45 -18.53 -6.07
CA PHE A 89 11.66 -17.76 -5.75
C PHE A 89 11.80 -16.60 -6.72
N TYR A 90 12.10 -15.42 -6.22
CA TYR A 90 12.09 -14.19 -7.01
C TYR A 90 13.36 -13.39 -6.82
N TYR A 91 13.85 -12.83 -7.92
CA TYR A 91 14.85 -11.78 -7.91
C TYR A 91 14.38 -10.64 -8.81
N ARG A 92 14.44 -9.40 -8.31
CA ARG A 92 14.09 -8.21 -9.10
C ARG A 92 15.09 -7.10 -8.88
N ARG A 93 15.34 -6.33 -9.93
CA ARG A 93 15.94 -4.99 -9.85
C ARG A 93 14.95 -4.02 -10.50
N PHE A 94 14.63 -2.93 -9.80
CA PHE A 94 13.66 -1.97 -10.28
C PHE A 94 13.92 -0.58 -9.73
N ASP A 95 13.57 0.45 -10.48
CA ASP A 95 13.37 1.79 -9.92
C ASP A 95 11.99 1.83 -9.28
N GLU A 96 11.92 2.30 -8.04
CA GLU A 96 10.67 2.29 -7.27
C GLU A 96 9.63 3.19 -7.94
N PRO A 97 8.39 2.71 -8.13
CA PRO A 97 7.32 3.55 -8.68
C PRO A 97 6.75 4.49 -7.61
N GLU A 98 7.10 4.29 -6.34
CA GLU A 98 6.61 5.09 -5.23
C GLU A 98 7.33 6.45 -5.13
N PRO A 99 6.61 7.58 -5.23
CA PRO A 99 7.19 8.91 -5.12
C PRO A 99 7.47 9.27 -3.67
N VAL A 100 8.57 9.98 -3.46
CA VAL A 100 8.91 10.67 -2.21
C VAL A 100 8.94 12.17 -2.48
N ALA A 101 8.13 12.93 -1.73
CA ALA A 101 8.17 14.38 -1.79
C ALA A 101 9.47 14.91 -1.16
N THR A 102 10.15 15.82 -1.87
CA THR A 102 11.44 16.39 -1.50
C THR A 102 11.42 17.90 -1.65
N LEU A 103 12.13 18.62 -0.78
CA LEU A 103 12.19 20.08 -0.80
C LEU A 103 13.48 20.56 -1.44
N ASP A 104 13.39 21.37 -2.49
CA ASP A 104 14.48 22.23 -2.99
C ASP A 104 14.32 23.61 -2.35
N ALA A 105 15.08 23.84 -1.28
CA ALA A 105 14.96 25.07 -0.50
C ALA A 105 15.53 26.29 -1.24
N ALA A 106 16.48 26.08 -2.14
CA ALA A 106 17.09 27.15 -2.92
C ALA A 106 16.14 27.64 -4.04
N ALA A 107 15.43 26.71 -4.69
CA ALA A 107 14.42 27.03 -5.69
C ALA A 107 13.04 27.36 -5.08
N GLY A 108 12.82 27.02 -3.80
CA GLY A 108 11.51 27.14 -3.17
C GLY A 108 10.48 26.20 -3.80
N ALA A 109 10.85 24.94 -4.08
CA ALA A 109 10.02 24.01 -4.85
C ALA A 109 9.96 22.60 -4.23
N ILE A 110 8.81 21.93 -4.37
CA ILE A 110 8.63 20.53 -3.96
C ILE A 110 8.77 19.60 -5.16
N ASN A 111 9.77 18.74 -5.15
CA ASN A 111 9.99 17.76 -6.20
C ASN A 111 9.51 16.37 -5.77
N LEU A 112 9.06 15.57 -6.73
CA LEU A 112 8.86 14.13 -6.51
C LEU A 112 10.12 13.38 -6.94
N ARG A 113 10.60 12.47 -6.09
CA ARG A 113 11.79 11.64 -6.37
C ARG A 113 11.48 10.17 -6.12
N TYR A 114 12.19 9.32 -6.86
CA TYR A 114 12.02 7.88 -6.82
C TYR A 114 13.35 7.22 -6.47
N ALA A 115 13.31 6.13 -5.72
CA ALA A 115 14.52 5.35 -5.45
C ALA A 115 14.89 4.52 -6.68
N PRO A 116 15.99 4.81 -7.42
CA PRO A 116 16.37 3.95 -8.52
C PRO A 116 17.12 2.73 -8.01
N LYS A 117 17.10 1.67 -8.83
CA LYS A 117 17.86 0.43 -8.66
C LYS A 117 17.70 -0.23 -7.29
N ALA A 118 16.49 -0.23 -6.73
CA ALA A 118 16.15 -1.13 -5.64
C ALA A 118 16.29 -2.59 -6.11
N THR A 119 16.72 -3.47 -5.21
CA THR A 119 16.87 -4.91 -5.49
C THR A 119 16.03 -5.70 -4.52
N MET A 120 15.35 -6.76 -4.96
CA MET A 120 14.51 -7.60 -4.11
C MET A 120 14.83 -9.07 -4.32
N TYR A 121 14.90 -9.81 -3.22
CA TYR A 121 14.89 -11.27 -3.19
C TYR A 121 13.63 -11.70 -2.45
N ALA A 122 12.88 -12.66 -2.98
CA ALA A 122 11.68 -13.15 -2.30
C ALA A 122 11.50 -14.66 -2.42
N MET A 123 10.73 -15.20 -1.49
CA MET A 123 10.20 -16.56 -1.52
C MET A 123 8.71 -16.50 -1.24
N SER A 124 7.91 -17.27 -1.99
CA SER A 124 6.50 -17.50 -1.70
C SER A 124 6.22 -18.99 -1.51
N TYR A 125 5.20 -19.30 -0.73
CA TYR A 125 4.65 -20.64 -0.55
C TYR A 125 3.13 -20.57 -0.56
N GLU A 126 2.48 -21.45 -1.30
CA GLU A 126 1.03 -21.56 -1.39
C GLU A 126 0.61 -23.01 -1.27
N THR A 127 -0.45 -23.26 -0.49
CA THR A 127 -1.03 -24.59 -0.32
C THR A 127 -2.55 -24.53 -0.27
N ALA A 128 -3.19 -25.56 -0.80
CA ALA A 128 -4.64 -25.75 -0.72
C ALA A 128 -4.96 -26.80 0.35
N ILE A 129 -5.88 -26.46 1.25
CA ILE A 129 -6.33 -27.31 2.34
C ILE A 129 -7.84 -27.51 2.20
N GLY A 130 -8.24 -28.54 1.46
CA GLY A 130 -9.65 -28.77 1.10
C GLY A 130 -10.18 -27.62 0.23
N SER A 131 -11.21 -26.92 0.70
CA SER A 131 -11.80 -25.75 0.03
C SER A 131 -11.15 -24.41 0.42
N ASN A 132 -10.08 -24.46 1.21
CA ASN A 132 -9.38 -23.30 1.76
C ASN A 132 -7.97 -23.23 1.18
N SER A 133 -7.30 -22.09 1.33
CA SER A 133 -5.89 -21.95 0.97
C SER A 133 -5.13 -21.11 2.00
N LEU A 134 -3.82 -21.34 2.04
CA LEU A 134 -2.86 -20.56 2.81
C LEU A 134 -1.75 -20.10 1.86
N GLY A 135 -1.37 -18.83 1.99
CA GLY A 135 -0.24 -18.22 1.30
C GLY A 135 0.74 -17.62 2.29
N PHE A 136 2.02 -17.68 1.97
CA PHE A 136 3.11 -17.06 2.72
C PHE A 136 4.11 -16.45 1.75
N GLU A 137 4.57 -15.23 2.03
CA GLU A 137 5.66 -14.57 1.32
C GLU A 137 6.65 -13.96 2.30
N VAL A 138 7.94 -14.06 1.99
CA VAL A 138 8.99 -13.24 2.59
C VAL A 138 9.81 -12.59 1.49
N ASN A 139 10.09 -11.30 1.62
CA ASN A 139 11.00 -10.59 0.73
C ASN A 139 12.01 -9.73 1.49
N TYR A 140 13.23 -9.68 0.99
CA TYR A 140 14.29 -8.77 1.42
C TYR A 140 14.53 -7.76 0.32
N ARG A 141 14.18 -6.50 0.58
CA ARG A 141 14.32 -5.39 -0.36
C ARG A 141 15.46 -4.50 0.06
N LYS A 142 16.38 -4.26 -0.88
CA LYS A 142 17.58 -3.47 -0.69
C LYS A 142 17.52 -2.15 -1.43
N ASN A 143 18.12 -1.14 -0.84
CA ASN A 143 18.25 0.20 -1.41
C ASN A 143 16.89 0.86 -1.76
N THR A 144 15.86 0.54 -0.97
CA THR A 144 14.49 1.06 -1.08
C THR A 144 14.39 2.44 -0.44
N ALA A 145 13.38 3.23 -0.83
CA ALA A 145 13.05 4.48 -0.14
C ALA A 145 12.49 4.20 1.26
N LEU A 146 13.03 4.91 2.26
CA LEU A 146 12.52 4.93 3.63
C LEU A 146 11.71 6.21 3.88
N ASN A 147 10.86 6.18 4.90
CA ASN A 147 10.25 7.37 5.48
C ASN A 147 11.37 8.34 5.91
N GLY A 148 11.46 9.48 5.22
CA GLY A 148 12.56 10.42 5.35
C GLY A 148 12.08 11.83 5.67
N ALA A 149 12.99 12.64 6.19
CA ALA A 149 12.78 14.07 6.38
C ALA A 149 12.48 14.76 5.04
N PHE A 150 11.69 15.83 5.11
CA PHE A 150 11.43 16.68 3.95
C PHE A 150 12.70 17.47 3.58
N ASN A 151 13.47 16.92 2.63
CA ASN A 151 14.81 17.37 2.26
C ASN A 151 15.02 17.23 0.73
N GLU A 152 16.13 17.74 0.18
CA GLU A 152 16.49 17.62 -1.25
C GLU A 152 16.80 16.18 -1.68
N ARG A 153 17.20 15.33 -0.72
CA ARG A 153 17.56 13.92 -0.91
C ARG A 153 16.52 13.01 -0.25
N ILE A 154 16.47 11.75 -0.69
CA ILE A 154 15.60 10.71 -0.11
C ILE A 154 16.40 9.78 0.80
N ALA A 155 15.79 9.36 1.91
CA ALA A 155 16.37 8.38 2.81
C ALA A 155 16.30 6.97 2.21
N ARG A 156 17.35 6.16 2.35
CA ARG A 156 17.37 4.78 1.87
C ARG A 156 17.76 3.76 2.91
N GLY A 157 17.31 2.53 2.66
CA GLY A 157 17.56 1.41 3.53
C GLY A 157 17.33 0.04 2.91
N ASP A 158 17.40 -0.96 3.77
CA ASP A 158 17.00 -2.32 3.47
C ASP A 158 15.87 -2.71 4.42
N VAL A 159 14.87 -3.40 3.90
CA VAL A 159 13.72 -3.89 4.69
C VAL A 159 13.48 -5.36 4.39
N VAL A 160 12.97 -6.08 5.39
CA VAL A 160 12.38 -7.41 5.23
C VAL A 160 10.87 -7.25 5.35
N ASN A 161 10.10 -7.83 4.44
CA ASN A 161 8.65 -7.89 4.54
C ASN A 161 8.22 -9.35 4.57
N VAL A 162 7.25 -9.67 5.41
CA VAL A 162 6.64 -10.99 5.56
C VAL A 162 5.14 -10.80 5.45
N LEU A 163 4.47 -11.67 4.71
CA LEU A 163 3.03 -11.66 4.53
C LEU A 163 2.53 -13.10 4.65
N ALA A 164 1.48 -13.31 5.43
CA ALA A 164 0.77 -14.56 5.49
C ALA A 164 -0.71 -14.29 5.27
N ASN A 165 -1.34 -15.02 4.35
CA ASN A 165 -2.75 -14.88 4.06
C ASN A 165 -3.46 -16.23 4.03
N SER A 166 -4.77 -16.21 4.27
CA SER A 166 -5.63 -17.37 4.18
C SER A 166 -6.94 -17.02 3.48
N LEU A 167 -7.44 -17.94 2.64
CA LEU A 167 -8.79 -17.90 2.10
C LEU A 167 -9.57 -19.09 2.67
N ILE A 168 -10.70 -18.80 3.31
CA ILE A 168 -11.56 -19.80 3.94
C ILE A 168 -12.95 -19.72 3.31
N SER A 169 -13.41 -20.85 2.77
CA SER A 169 -14.78 -21.01 2.29
C SER A 169 -15.62 -21.60 3.41
N MET A 170 -16.70 -20.92 3.78
CA MET A 170 -17.60 -21.31 4.85
C MET A 170 -18.92 -21.84 4.28
N PRO A 171 -19.40 -23.01 4.75
CA PRO A 171 -20.65 -23.58 4.28
C PRO A 171 -21.87 -22.78 4.77
N ALA A 172 -23.04 -23.13 4.21
CA ALA A 172 -24.33 -22.60 4.61
C ALA A 172 -24.62 -22.78 6.11
N ASN A 173 -25.29 -21.80 6.71
CA ASN A 173 -25.86 -21.90 8.04
C ASN A 173 -27.17 -21.08 8.13
N ALA A 174 -27.65 -20.79 9.35
CA ALA A 174 -28.90 -20.04 9.54
C ALA A 174 -28.83 -18.56 9.11
N LEU A 175 -27.64 -18.01 8.87
CA LEU A 175 -27.41 -16.60 8.56
C LEU A 175 -27.08 -16.35 7.08
N TRP A 176 -26.48 -17.30 6.38
CA TRP A 176 -26.04 -17.18 4.97
C TRP A 176 -26.04 -18.53 4.25
N ASP A 177 -26.09 -18.51 2.92
CA ASP A 177 -26.00 -19.69 2.06
C ASP A 177 -24.55 -20.12 1.79
N ALA A 178 -23.63 -19.14 1.75
CA ALA A 178 -22.20 -19.35 1.75
C ALA A 178 -21.51 -18.11 2.31
N ALA A 179 -20.27 -18.23 2.75
CA ALA A 179 -19.44 -17.06 3.04
C ALA A 179 -17.99 -17.32 2.70
N THR A 180 -17.27 -16.27 2.32
CA THR A 180 -15.82 -16.32 2.13
C THR A 180 -15.15 -15.40 3.14
N PHE A 181 -14.09 -15.88 3.76
CA PHE A 181 -13.21 -15.08 4.61
C PHE A 181 -11.80 -15.08 4.02
N LEU A 182 -11.24 -13.89 3.77
CA LEU A 182 -9.82 -13.70 3.52
C LEU A 182 -9.24 -12.99 4.73
N GLY A 183 -8.11 -13.48 5.23
CA GLY A 183 -7.36 -12.84 6.31
C GLY A 183 -5.90 -12.72 5.92
N GLU A 184 -5.26 -11.64 6.32
CA GLU A 184 -3.84 -11.36 6.08
C GLU A 184 -3.18 -10.81 7.34
N VAL A 185 -1.94 -11.23 7.58
CA VAL A 185 -1.01 -10.62 8.52
C VAL A 185 0.22 -10.17 7.74
N SER A 186 0.59 -8.92 7.92
CA SER A 186 1.79 -8.30 7.33
C SER A 186 2.75 -7.89 8.43
N TYR A 187 4.03 -8.18 8.24
CA TYR A 187 5.13 -7.76 9.11
C TYR A 187 6.25 -7.15 8.27
N THR A 188 6.79 -6.04 8.72
CA THR A 188 7.96 -5.40 8.11
C THR A 188 9.03 -5.11 9.15
N HIS A 189 10.28 -5.30 8.77
CA HIS A 189 11.45 -5.06 9.59
C HIS A 189 12.47 -4.20 8.86
N LEU A 190 12.97 -3.16 9.53
CA LEU A 190 14.04 -2.30 9.08
C LEU A 190 15.40 -2.97 9.33
N ALA A 191 15.96 -3.58 8.28
CA ALA A 191 17.23 -4.26 8.38
C ALA A 191 18.43 -3.29 8.37
N LYS A 192 18.32 -2.16 7.65
CA LYS A 192 19.44 -1.21 7.52
C LYS A 192 18.97 0.18 7.14
N VAL A 193 19.55 1.20 7.77
CA VAL A 193 19.48 2.59 7.34
C VAL A 193 20.81 3.03 6.74
N ARG A 194 20.79 3.61 5.55
CA ARG A 194 21.98 4.17 4.88
C ARG A 194 22.12 5.67 5.16
N ASP A 195 21.03 6.41 4.94
CA ASP A 195 20.98 7.88 5.10
C ASP A 195 20.42 8.24 6.48
N LYS A 196 21.23 8.01 7.52
CA LYS A 196 20.79 8.17 8.93
C LYS A 196 20.44 9.61 9.28
N ASP A 197 21.03 10.57 8.58
CA ASP A 197 20.76 12.00 8.69
C ASP A 197 19.39 12.37 8.11
N LEU A 198 18.81 11.53 7.24
CA LEU A 198 17.52 11.80 6.60
C LEU A 198 16.41 10.90 7.12
N TYR A 199 16.71 9.71 7.63
CA TYR A 199 15.70 8.75 8.04
C TYR A 199 14.82 9.28 9.20
N ASN A 200 13.51 9.35 8.96
CA ASN A 200 12.50 9.84 9.89
C ASN A 200 12.02 8.71 10.82
N GLY A 201 12.95 8.13 11.59
CA GLY A 201 12.70 7.00 12.47
C GLY A 201 12.90 7.29 13.95
N VAL A 202 12.30 6.46 14.81
CA VAL A 202 12.51 6.55 16.27
C VAL A 202 13.99 6.37 16.59
N GLY A 203 14.57 7.32 17.34
CA GLY A 203 15.99 7.30 17.70
C GLY A 203 16.94 7.91 16.66
N TYR A 204 16.41 8.45 15.55
CA TYR A 204 17.18 9.19 14.56
C TYR A 204 16.95 10.70 14.70
N ALA A 205 17.96 11.50 14.34
CA ALA A 205 17.94 12.96 14.54
C ALA A 205 16.80 13.66 13.79
N SER A 206 16.31 13.07 12.70
CA SER A 206 15.23 13.63 11.88
C SER A 206 13.84 13.41 12.43
N CYS A 207 13.67 12.61 13.50
CA CYS A 207 12.37 12.40 14.13
C CYS A 207 12.39 12.57 15.66
N ASN A 208 11.83 13.69 16.13
CA ASN A 208 11.78 14.03 17.55
C ASN A 208 10.44 13.68 18.23
N GLY A 209 9.37 13.41 17.45
CA GLY A 209 8.02 13.21 17.99
C GLY A 209 7.67 11.78 18.41
N GLY A 210 8.58 10.83 18.19
CA GLY A 210 8.37 9.40 18.46
C GLY A 210 7.31 8.75 17.56
N ARG A 211 7.02 7.48 17.82
CA ARG A 211 6.11 6.65 16.99
C ARG A 211 4.74 7.30 16.75
N LYS A 212 4.14 7.93 17.76
CA LYS A 212 2.83 8.58 17.60
C LYS A 212 2.84 9.75 16.60
N ALA A 213 4.00 10.38 16.39
CA ALA A 213 4.20 11.45 15.41
C ALA A 213 4.52 10.95 14.00
N GLY A 214 4.36 9.65 13.74
CA GLY A 214 4.62 9.06 12.43
C GLY A 214 6.08 8.68 12.18
N CYS A 215 6.96 8.71 13.21
CA CYS A 215 8.31 8.17 13.06
C CYS A 215 8.26 6.68 12.71
N GLY A 216 9.03 6.25 11.72
CA GLY A 216 9.21 4.82 11.42
C GLY A 216 9.82 4.07 12.61
N THR A 217 9.37 2.84 12.83
CA THR A 217 9.95 1.92 13.82
C THR A 217 10.73 0.80 13.14
N ASP A 218 11.52 0.07 13.90
CA ASP A 218 12.30 -1.04 13.36
C ASP A 218 11.40 -2.21 12.94
N ASP A 219 10.27 -2.39 13.60
CA ASP A 219 9.28 -3.42 13.29
C ASP A 219 7.89 -2.79 13.15
N ALA A 220 7.08 -3.27 12.20
CA ALA A 220 5.66 -2.98 12.16
C ALA A 220 4.83 -4.20 11.75
N VAL A 221 3.65 -4.34 12.34
CA VAL A 221 2.68 -5.41 12.10
C VAL A 221 1.33 -4.80 11.76
N ALA A 222 0.68 -5.35 10.74
CA ALA A 222 -0.69 -5.03 10.43
C ALA A 222 -1.48 -6.29 10.07
N ILE A 223 -2.80 -6.18 10.19
CA ILE A 223 -3.74 -7.22 9.78
C ILE A 223 -4.76 -6.64 8.82
N ALA A 224 -5.27 -7.48 7.93
CA ALA A 224 -6.42 -7.15 7.10
C ALA A 224 -7.33 -8.37 6.96
N PHE A 225 -8.63 -8.13 6.82
CA PHE A 225 -9.56 -9.18 6.45
C PHE A 225 -10.66 -8.66 5.52
N LEU A 226 -11.23 -9.60 4.76
CA LEU A 226 -12.44 -9.46 3.99
C LEU A 226 -13.37 -10.60 4.38
N PHE A 227 -14.57 -10.28 4.83
CA PHE A 227 -15.64 -11.24 5.07
C PHE A 227 -16.81 -10.94 4.15
N GLU A 228 -17.23 -11.91 3.35
CA GLU A 228 -18.30 -11.76 2.37
C GLU A 228 -19.29 -12.93 2.49
N PRO A 229 -20.31 -12.83 3.37
CA PRO A 229 -21.48 -13.70 3.33
C PRO A 229 -22.32 -13.42 2.08
N SER A 230 -22.96 -14.48 1.57
CA SER A 230 -23.84 -14.44 0.41
C SER A 230 -25.16 -15.17 0.63
N TRP A 231 -26.19 -14.67 -0.05
CA TRP A 231 -27.53 -15.24 -0.14
C TRP A 231 -27.84 -15.46 -1.61
N LEU A 232 -28.05 -16.71 -1.98
CA LEU A 232 -28.20 -17.13 -3.36
C LEU A 232 -29.68 -17.16 -3.73
N HIS A 233 -29.97 -16.71 -4.95
CA HIS A 233 -31.32 -16.75 -5.53
C HIS A 233 -32.39 -16.06 -4.67
N VAL A 234 -32.02 -14.96 -4.00
CA VAL A 234 -32.96 -14.13 -3.22
C VAL A 234 -34.12 -13.65 -4.09
N PHE A 235 -33.83 -13.35 -5.36
CA PHE A 235 -34.82 -13.21 -6.43
C PHE A 235 -34.40 -14.08 -7.63
N PRO A 236 -35.29 -14.32 -8.62
CA PRO A 236 -34.90 -14.98 -9.85
C PRO A 236 -33.67 -14.34 -10.48
N SER A 237 -32.60 -15.12 -10.61
CA SER A 237 -31.31 -14.68 -11.15
C SER A 237 -30.61 -13.57 -10.35
N VAL A 238 -30.97 -13.31 -9.09
CA VAL A 238 -30.29 -12.33 -8.24
C VAL A 238 -29.69 -13.01 -7.03
N ASP A 239 -28.38 -12.89 -6.89
CA ASP A 239 -27.64 -13.28 -5.70
C ASP A 239 -27.17 -12.01 -4.99
N LEU A 240 -27.24 -11.99 -3.66
CA LEU A 240 -26.80 -10.87 -2.83
C LEU A 240 -25.57 -11.28 -2.02
N SER A 241 -24.65 -10.35 -1.80
CA SER A 241 -23.57 -10.52 -0.82
C SER A 241 -23.32 -9.23 -0.04
N LEU A 242 -22.72 -9.36 1.13
CA LEU A 242 -22.42 -8.24 2.03
C LEU A 242 -20.91 -8.20 2.27
N PRO A 243 -20.12 -7.55 1.41
CA PRO A 243 -18.68 -7.42 1.61
C PRO A 243 -18.37 -6.51 2.81
N ILE A 244 -17.55 -7.01 3.73
CA ILE A 244 -17.00 -6.27 4.86
C ILE A 244 -15.48 -6.37 4.80
N SER A 245 -14.78 -5.24 4.66
CA SER A 245 -13.33 -5.21 4.78
C SER A 245 -12.88 -4.42 5.99
N PHE A 246 -11.76 -4.85 6.57
CA PHE A 246 -11.14 -4.17 7.70
C PHE A 246 -9.63 -4.37 7.64
N GLN A 247 -8.88 -3.29 7.81
CA GLN A 247 -7.43 -3.27 7.95
C GLN A 247 -7.08 -2.53 9.23
N HIS A 248 -6.10 -3.03 9.97
CA HIS A 248 -5.63 -2.42 11.20
C HIS A 248 -4.11 -2.51 11.38
N GLY A 249 -3.46 -1.38 11.64
CA GLY A 249 -2.06 -1.33 12.07
C GLY A 249 -1.93 -1.73 13.54
N VAL A 250 -1.43 -2.92 13.82
CA VAL A 250 -1.41 -3.51 15.17
C VAL A 250 -0.31 -2.92 16.04
N SER A 251 0.88 -2.74 15.48
CA SER A 251 2.04 -2.25 16.21
C SER A 251 3.08 -1.70 15.25
N GLY A 252 3.73 -0.61 15.64
CA GLY A 252 4.82 -0.01 14.90
C GLY A 252 4.36 0.74 13.65
N ASN A 253 5.30 1.49 13.08
CA ASN A 253 5.12 2.24 11.86
C ASN A 253 6.09 1.73 10.81
N PRO A 254 5.61 1.35 9.62
CA PRO A 254 6.50 0.89 8.55
C PRO A 254 7.60 1.91 8.24
N ALA A 255 8.83 1.41 8.09
CA ALA A 255 9.99 2.26 7.81
C ALA A 255 10.07 2.71 6.33
N TYR A 256 9.30 2.10 5.43
CA TYR A 256 9.28 2.44 4.00
C TYR A 256 8.58 3.78 3.74
N ALA A 257 8.78 4.36 2.55
CA ALA A 257 8.26 5.69 2.21
C ALA A 257 6.77 5.74 1.81
N ALA A 258 6.14 4.61 1.46
CA ALA A 258 4.81 4.48 0.84
C ALA A 258 3.57 4.85 1.70
N GLY A 259 3.67 5.89 2.52
CA GLY A 259 2.58 6.37 3.37
C GLY A 259 2.25 5.44 4.55
N GLY A 260 1.76 6.01 5.66
CA GLY A 260 1.48 5.26 6.89
C GLY A 260 0.13 4.53 6.89
N PHE A 261 -0.28 3.89 5.78
CA PHE A 261 -1.56 3.17 5.70
C PHE A 261 -1.64 1.97 6.65
N TYR A 262 -0.48 1.40 7.01
CA TYR A 262 -0.32 0.32 7.98
C TYR A 262 0.36 0.78 9.28
N ALA A 263 0.39 2.08 9.55
CA ALA A 263 0.93 2.61 10.78
C ALA A 263 0.06 2.22 11.99
N GLU A 264 0.65 2.11 13.18
CA GLU A 264 -0.07 1.69 14.39
C GLU A 264 -1.34 2.51 14.66
N ASP A 265 -2.40 1.83 15.08
CA ASP A 265 -3.75 2.35 15.28
C ASP A 265 -4.42 2.89 14.01
N SER A 266 -3.84 2.69 12.81
CA SER A 266 -4.54 2.95 11.56
C SER A 266 -5.67 1.96 11.35
N ILE A 267 -6.81 2.44 10.88
CA ILE A 267 -7.96 1.64 10.48
C ILE A 267 -8.41 2.09 9.10
N ILE A 268 -8.62 1.12 8.22
CA ILE A 268 -9.35 1.31 6.97
C ILE A 268 -10.45 0.25 6.97
N ALA A 269 -11.71 0.69 6.87
CA ALA A 269 -12.84 -0.22 6.96
C ALA A 269 -13.87 0.08 5.87
N SER A 270 -14.58 -0.96 5.43
CA SER A 270 -15.69 -0.79 4.53
C SER A 270 -16.79 -1.81 4.78
N ILE A 271 -18.01 -1.43 4.47
CA ILE A 271 -19.18 -2.30 4.48
C ILE A 271 -20.07 -1.96 3.29
N GLY A 272 -20.58 -2.96 2.61
CA GLY A 272 -21.43 -2.74 1.45
C GLY A 272 -22.44 -3.85 1.22
N ILE A 273 -23.23 -3.66 0.17
CA ILE A 273 -24.15 -4.64 -0.39
C ILE A 273 -23.84 -4.77 -1.87
N LYS A 274 -23.70 -6.02 -2.33
CA LYS A 274 -23.48 -6.38 -3.72
C LYS A 274 -24.63 -7.21 -4.23
N ALA A 275 -25.10 -6.92 -5.45
CA ALA A 275 -26.11 -7.67 -6.15
C ALA A 275 -25.54 -8.17 -7.49
N ALA A 276 -25.56 -9.48 -7.70
CA ALA A 276 -25.21 -10.12 -8.96
C ALA A 276 -26.50 -10.55 -9.67
N TYR A 277 -26.82 -9.90 -10.79
CA TYR A 277 -27.96 -10.23 -11.64
C TYR A 277 -27.53 -11.03 -12.87
N ALA A 278 -28.12 -12.20 -13.03
CA ALA A 278 -27.88 -13.18 -14.09
C ALA A 278 -26.39 -13.55 -14.27
N GLN A 279 -25.57 -13.34 -13.23
CA GLN A 279 -24.11 -13.50 -13.26
C GLN A 279 -23.43 -12.68 -14.38
N LYS A 280 -24.08 -11.59 -14.80
CA LYS A 280 -23.59 -10.68 -15.85
C LYS A 280 -23.51 -9.24 -15.39
N HIS A 281 -24.46 -8.81 -14.57
CA HIS A 281 -24.56 -7.45 -14.06
C HIS A 281 -24.23 -7.43 -12.57
N TYR A 282 -23.24 -6.65 -12.18
CA TYR A 282 -22.78 -6.58 -10.80
C TYR A 282 -22.93 -5.14 -10.30
N PHE A 283 -23.76 -4.96 -9.28
CA PHE A 283 -23.98 -3.68 -8.61
C PHE A 283 -23.39 -3.76 -7.21
N THR A 284 -22.62 -2.75 -6.80
CA THR A 284 -22.07 -2.66 -5.44
C THR A 284 -22.32 -1.27 -4.88
N LEU A 285 -22.98 -1.19 -3.73
CA LEU A 285 -23.09 0.02 -2.92
C LEU A 285 -22.27 -0.18 -1.65
N GLN A 286 -21.31 0.70 -1.37
CA GLN A 286 -20.37 0.52 -0.27
C GLN A 286 -20.07 1.83 0.44
N TYR A 287 -20.01 1.79 1.76
CA TYR A 287 -19.45 2.85 2.60
C TYR A 287 -18.01 2.48 2.96
N GLN A 288 -17.11 3.46 2.86
CA GLN A 288 -15.70 3.32 3.19
C GLN A 288 -15.32 4.43 4.16
N ASP A 289 -14.55 4.08 5.18
CA ASP A 289 -14.11 5.00 6.20
C ASP A 289 -12.70 4.70 6.65
N TYR A 290 -12.13 5.70 7.30
CA TYR A 290 -10.75 5.68 7.71
C TYR A 290 -10.57 6.30 9.10
N HIS A 291 -9.63 5.75 9.87
CA HIS A 291 -9.29 6.30 11.17
C HIS A 291 -7.80 6.16 11.45
N TRP A 292 -7.21 7.20 12.01
CA TRP A 292 -5.83 7.26 12.46
C TRP A 292 -5.75 8.08 13.75
N ASN A 293 -4.70 7.81 14.54
CA ASN A 293 -4.45 8.48 15.80
C ASN A 293 -3.66 9.79 15.58
N PRO A 294 -4.28 10.98 15.72
CA PRO A 294 -3.57 12.24 15.62
C PRO A 294 -2.70 12.48 16.87
N THR A 295 -1.55 13.14 16.72
CA THR A 295 -0.66 13.47 17.86
C THR A 295 -1.22 14.52 18.80
N GLY A 296 -2.25 15.25 18.38
CA GLY A 296 -2.92 16.25 19.18
C GLY A 296 -3.37 17.46 18.39
N ARG A 297 -3.82 18.46 19.17
CA ARG A 297 -4.55 19.69 18.86
C ARG A 297 -4.77 20.00 17.38
N VAL A 298 -6.02 20.33 17.08
CA VAL A 298 -6.37 21.10 15.90
C VAL A 298 -5.59 22.43 15.95
N VAL A 299 -4.71 22.66 14.98
CA VAL A 299 -3.96 23.92 14.83
C VAL A 299 -4.73 24.83 13.89
N GLY A 300 -4.83 26.11 14.25
CA GLY A 300 -5.38 27.12 13.36
C GLY A 300 -4.40 27.38 12.21
N ALA A 301 -4.67 26.81 11.05
CA ALA A 301 -4.02 27.13 9.79
C ALA A 301 -4.84 28.21 9.10
N ALA A 302 -4.65 29.49 9.49
CA ALA A 302 -5.31 30.59 8.81
C ALA A 302 -4.82 30.67 7.34
N PRO A 303 -5.71 30.83 6.34
CA PRO A 303 -7.17 31.06 6.44
C PRO A 303 -8.03 29.78 6.43
N GLY A 304 -7.43 28.61 6.23
CA GLY A 304 -8.11 27.30 6.14
C GLY A 304 -8.76 26.80 7.43
N GLY A 305 -8.54 27.47 8.56
CA GLY A 305 -9.15 27.13 9.83
C GLY A 305 -8.41 26.00 10.53
N ASP A 306 -9.15 25.25 11.30
CA ASP A 306 -8.66 24.34 12.32
C ASP A 306 -8.32 22.97 11.66
N MET A 307 -7.05 22.55 11.63
CA MET A 307 -6.59 21.26 11.04
C MET A 307 -5.82 20.38 12.02
N TYR A 308 -5.80 19.06 11.82
CA TYR A 308 -4.96 18.15 12.63
C TYR A 308 -3.47 18.55 12.54
N ALA A 309 -2.79 18.72 13.68
CA ALA A 309 -1.38 19.15 13.72
C ALA A 309 -0.38 18.14 13.16
N GLY A 310 -0.80 16.88 13.05
CA GLY A 310 0.08 15.76 12.80
C GLY A 310 -0.56 14.48 13.32
N GLY A 311 0.10 13.35 13.07
CA GLY A 311 -0.43 12.07 13.49
C GLY A 311 0.35 10.92 12.91
N ASN A 312 -0.07 9.75 13.34
CA ASN A 312 0.43 8.51 12.79
C ASN A 312 -0.36 8.14 11.53
N GLY A 313 0.30 8.06 10.36
CA GLY A 313 -0.38 7.82 9.09
C GLY A 313 -1.12 9.05 8.53
N PRO A 314 -1.95 8.89 7.49
CA PRO A 314 -2.65 9.99 6.81
C PRO A 314 -3.86 10.51 7.64
N PHE A 315 -3.57 11.10 8.79
CA PHE A 315 -4.57 11.67 9.72
C PHE A 315 -5.53 12.70 9.08
N SER A 316 -5.17 13.29 7.94
CA SER A 316 -6.01 14.20 7.15
C SER A 316 -7.19 13.52 6.44
N LEU A 317 -7.29 12.20 6.53
CA LEU A 317 -8.38 11.41 5.93
C LEU A 317 -9.44 10.97 6.97
N ASN A 318 -9.26 11.31 8.26
CA ASN A 318 -10.16 10.91 9.37
C ASN A 318 -11.61 11.40 9.22
N ASP A 319 -11.85 12.44 8.44
CA ASP A 319 -13.16 13.05 8.18
C ASP A 319 -13.66 12.78 6.75
N LYS A 320 -13.02 11.85 6.04
CA LYS A 320 -13.24 11.62 4.59
C LYS A 320 -13.97 10.33 4.26
N GLY A 321 -14.81 9.83 5.17
CA GLY A 321 -15.73 8.72 4.88
C GLY A 321 -16.59 9.01 3.65
N TRP A 322 -16.86 8.00 2.83
CA TRP A 322 -17.55 8.17 1.55
C TRP A 322 -18.35 6.95 1.10
N VAL A 323 -19.35 7.20 0.25
CA VAL A 323 -20.20 6.17 -0.35
C VAL A 323 -19.86 6.02 -1.82
N SER A 324 -19.72 4.78 -2.28
CA SER A 324 -19.49 4.43 -3.68
C SER A 324 -20.63 3.59 -4.23
N LEU A 325 -21.01 3.84 -5.48
CA LEU A 325 -21.88 2.99 -6.27
C LEU A 325 -21.13 2.56 -7.53
N SER A 326 -20.94 1.27 -7.70
CA SER A 326 -20.24 0.68 -8.83
C SER A 326 -21.17 -0.24 -9.62
N TYR A 327 -21.07 -0.18 -10.95
CA TYR A 327 -21.74 -1.09 -11.87
C TYR A 327 -20.72 -1.66 -12.84
N ASN A 328 -20.63 -2.99 -12.88
CA ASN A 328 -19.78 -3.72 -13.82
C ASN A 328 -20.62 -4.72 -14.59
N THR A 329 -20.27 -4.94 -15.85
CA THR A 329 -20.91 -5.95 -16.70
C THR A 329 -19.86 -6.79 -17.42
N SER A 330 -20.13 -8.09 -17.56
CA SER A 330 -19.39 -8.98 -18.46
C SER A 330 -20.21 -9.29 -19.70
N PHE A 331 -19.53 -9.50 -20.84
CA PHE A 331 -20.13 -9.82 -22.14
C PHE A 331 -19.82 -11.26 -22.53
#